data_AF-A0A3D0JK37-F1
#
_entry.id   AF-A0A3D0JK37-F1
#
_cell.length_a   1.000
_cell.length_b   1.000
_cell.length_c   1.000
_cell.angle_alpha   90.00
_cell.angle_beta   90.00
_cell.angle_gamma   90.00
#
_symmetry.space_group_name_H-M   'P 1'
#
loop_
_entity.id
_entity.type
_entity.pdbx_description
1 polymer ?
#
loop_
_entity_poly.entity_id
_entity_poly.type
_entity_poly.pdbx_seq_one_letter_code
_entity_poly.pdbx_strand_id
1 'polypeptide(L)'
;SLARPPSQIPVKTIIEAIEGPTAITECGTDETLCRLTDHCSVMSRWRELGDQVDHILTKTTLEDLISPHTLYARSDRRIETLEVH
;
A
#
# COMPACT_ATOMS: atom_id res chain seq x y z
N SER A 1 -11.85 -10.26 -21.79
CA SER A 1 -10.37 -10.38 -21.85
C SER A 1 -9.77 -9.16 -21.18
N LEU A 2 -8.66 -9.29 -20.43
CA LEU A 2 -7.95 -8.15 -19.84
C LEU A 2 -7.10 -7.42 -20.89
N ALA A 3 -6.88 -6.12 -20.71
CA ALA A 3 -6.05 -5.31 -21.61
C ALA A 3 -4.55 -5.66 -21.54
N ARG A 4 -4.11 -6.30 -20.45
CA ARG A 4 -2.74 -6.77 -20.21
C ARG A 4 -2.76 -8.09 -19.42
N PRO A 5 -1.66 -8.88 -19.44
CA PRO A 5 -1.53 -10.07 -18.59
C PRO A 5 -1.67 -9.73 -17.10
N PRO A 6 -2.30 -10.59 -16.26
CA PRO A 6 -2.44 -10.36 -14.81
C PRO A 6 -1.11 -10.08 -14.08
N SER A 7 -0.01 -10.71 -14.52
CA SER A 7 1.34 -10.52 -13.98
C SER A 7 1.94 -9.13 -14.25
N GLN A 8 1.28 -8.30 -15.08
CA GLN A 8 1.70 -6.94 -15.41
C GLN A 8 0.74 -5.88 -14.85
N ILE A 9 -0.22 -6.27 -14.01
CA ILE A 9 -1.20 -5.34 -13.42
C ILE A 9 -0.89 -5.22 -11.93
N PRO A 10 -0.21 -4.15 -11.48
CA PRO A 10 0.00 -3.89 -10.06
C PRO A 10 -1.34 -3.74 -9.33
N VAL A 11 -1.41 -4.25 -8.10
CA VAL A 11 -2.57 -4.07 -7.23
C VAL A 11 -2.77 -2.59 -6.92
N LYS A 12 -1.69 -1.81 -6.80
CA LYS A 12 -1.76 -0.35 -6.68
C LYS A 12 -2.63 0.28 -7.76
N THR A 13 -2.41 -0.07 -9.04
CA THR A 13 -3.16 0.49 -10.16
C THR A 13 -4.66 0.16 -10.08
N ILE A 14 -5.01 -1.02 -9.53
CA ILE A 14 -6.40 -1.42 -9.34
C ILE A 14 -7.04 -0.57 -8.23
N ILE A 15 -6.36 -0.44 -7.09
CA ILE A 15 -6.86 0.34 -5.95
C ILE A 15 -7.01 1.81 -6.34
N GLU A 16 -6.00 2.40 -6.97
CA GLU A 16 -6.04 3.81 -7.38
C GLU A 16 -7.16 4.11 -8.39
N ALA A 17 -7.52 3.15 -9.25
CA ALA A 17 -8.63 3.31 -10.18
C ALA A 17 -10.00 3.31 -9.49
N ILE A 18 -10.11 2.70 -8.30
CA ILE A 18 -11.36 2.58 -7.54
C ILE A 18 -11.47 3.72 -6.52
N GLU A 19 -10.41 3.95 -5.75
CA GLU A 19 -10.39 4.83 -4.57
C GLU A 19 -9.70 6.18 -4.82
N GLY A 20 -8.86 6.27 -5.86
CA GLY A 20 -7.95 7.40 -6.07
C GLY A 20 -6.58 7.19 -5.41
N PRO A 21 -5.72 8.23 -5.36
CA PRO A 21 -4.37 8.12 -4.82
C PRO A 21 -4.32 7.53 -3.42
N THR A 22 -3.46 6.54 -3.20
CA THR A 22 -3.36 5.85 -1.92
C THR A 22 -2.47 6.60 -0.93
N ALA A 23 -3.05 7.07 0.17
CA ALA A 23 -2.33 7.40 1.39
C ALA A 23 -3.13 6.95 2.61
N ILE A 24 -2.44 6.68 3.72
CA ILE A 24 -3.10 6.26 4.96
C ILE A 24 -3.92 7.42 5.56
N THR A 25 -3.48 8.66 5.34
CA THR A 25 -4.13 9.87 5.81
C THR A 25 -4.08 10.96 4.74
N GLU A 26 -5.05 11.88 4.75
CA GLU A 26 -5.07 13.04 3.83
C GLU A 26 -3.82 13.92 3.98
N CYS A 27 -3.29 14.09 5.19
CA CYS A 27 -2.02 14.81 5.40
C CYS A 27 -0.78 14.06 4.88
N GLY A 28 -0.92 12.76 4.63
CA GLY A 28 0.10 11.94 3.99
C GLY A 28 0.30 12.33 2.54
N THR A 29 -0.78 12.63 1.80
CA THR A 29 -0.72 13.13 0.41
C THR A 29 -0.39 14.61 0.34
N ASP A 30 -1.08 15.44 1.13
CA ASP A 30 -0.94 16.89 1.11
C ASP A 30 -1.10 17.47 2.53
N GLU A 31 -0.03 18.08 3.04
CA GLU A 31 0.04 18.69 4.37
C GLU A 31 -1.03 19.74 4.61
N THR A 32 -1.49 20.42 3.55
CA THR A 32 -2.48 21.48 3.63
C THR A 32 -3.88 20.95 3.91
N LEU A 33 -4.12 19.65 3.70
CA LEU A 33 -5.39 18.99 4.01
C LEU A 33 -5.59 18.75 5.51
N CYS A 34 -4.57 18.98 6.35
CA CYS A 34 -4.69 18.85 7.79
C CYS A 34 -4.16 20.07 8.54
N ARG A 35 -5.03 20.68 9.34
CA ARG A 35 -4.67 21.82 10.20
C ARG A 35 -3.70 21.46 11.32
N LEU A 36 -3.54 20.17 11.63
CA LEU A 36 -2.65 19.71 12.70
C LEU A 36 -1.23 19.44 12.20
N THR A 37 -0.94 19.56 10.90
CA THR A 37 0.34 19.11 10.33
C THR A 37 1.56 19.65 11.07
N ASP A 38 1.59 20.95 11.38
CA ASP A 38 2.70 21.62 12.10
C ASP A 38 2.90 21.12 13.55
N HIS A 39 1.91 20.42 14.11
CA HIS A 39 1.92 19.91 15.49
C HIS A 39 1.69 18.39 15.56
N CYS A 40 1.62 17.71 14.41
CA CYS A 40 1.35 16.28 14.34
C CYS A 40 2.65 15.50 14.34
N SER A 41 3.16 15.18 15.53
CA SER A 41 4.40 14.42 15.70
C SER A 41 4.37 13.01 15.08
N VAL A 42 3.17 12.48 14.80
CA VAL A 42 2.97 11.16 14.20
C VAL A 42 2.82 11.19 12.68
N MET A 43 2.69 12.37 12.05
CA MET A 43 2.48 12.48 10.60
C MET A 43 3.63 11.84 9.81
N SER A 44 4.88 12.09 10.23
CA SER A 44 6.06 11.50 9.60
C SER A 44 6.04 9.97 9.64
N ARG A 45 5.57 9.39 10.75
CA ARG A 45 5.38 7.94 10.88
C ARG A 45 4.27 7.41 9.97
N TRP A 46 3.17 8.15 9.83
CA TRP A 46 2.09 7.78 8.90
C TRP A 46 2.54 7.82 7.44
N ARG A 47 3.38 8.78 7.07
CA ARG A 47 4.00 8.80 5.73
C ARG A 47 4.92 7.62 5.49
N GLU A 48 5.80 7.34 6.44
CA GLU A 48 6.70 6.18 6.37
C GLU A 48 5.92 4.86 6.18
N LEU A 49 4.81 4.68 6.92
CA LEU A 49 3.93 3.54 6.75
C LEU A 49 3.21 3.56 5.40
N GLY A 50 2.76 4.73 4.94
CA GLY A 50 2.15 4.91 3.63
C GLY A 50 3.06 4.49 2.49
N ASP A 51 4.33 4.88 2.53
CA ASP A 51 5.35 4.50 1.54
C ASP A 51 5.58 2.98 1.53
N GLN A 52 5.57 2.34 2.69
CA GLN A 52 5.71 0.88 2.78
C GLN A 52 4.50 0.15 2.17
N VAL A 53 3.29 0.62 2.45
CA VAL A 53 2.06 0.09 1.84
C VAL A 53 2.10 0.29 0.33
N ASP A 54 2.41 1.51 -0.14
CA ASP A 54 2.52 1.84 -1.55
C ASP A 54 3.52 0.92 -2.27
N HIS A 55 4.68 0.72 -1.65
CA HIS A 55 5.70 -0.17 -2.17
C HIS A 55 5.17 -1.59 -2.30
N ILE A 56 4.45 -2.12 -1.31
CA ILE A 56 3.83 -3.46 -1.33
C ILE A 56 2.78 -3.58 -2.44
N LEU A 57 1.90 -2.60 -2.58
CA LEU A 57 0.84 -2.61 -3.59
C LEU A 57 1.41 -2.48 -5.01
N THR A 58 2.51 -1.74 -5.18
CA THR A 58 3.21 -1.58 -6.46
C THR A 58 3.85 -2.89 -6.93
N LYS A 59 4.42 -3.67 -6.01
CA LYS A 59 5.15 -4.92 -6.31
C LYS A 59 4.29 -6.18 -6.24
N THR A 60 3.00 -6.05 -5.96
CA THR A 60 2.04 -7.16 -5.92
C THR A 60 1.18 -7.05 -7.15
N THR A 61 0.99 -8.14 -7.88
CA THR A 61 0.27 -8.15 -9.15
C THR A 61 -1.11 -8.80 -9.02
N LEU A 62 -1.99 -8.60 -10.00
CA LEU A 62 -3.27 -9.30 -10.05
C LEU A 62 -3.09 -10.82 -10.10
N GLU A 63 -2.03 -11.31 -10.77
CA GLU A 63 -1.67 -12.74 -10.77
C GLU A 63 -1.42 -13.27 -9.36
N ASP A 64 -0.70 -12.51 -8.53
CA ASP A 64 -0.45 -12.90 -7.16
C ASP A 64 -1.76 -13.00 -6.34
N LEU A 65 -2.71 -12.09 -6.54
CA LEU A 65 -4.01 -12.11 -5.85
C LEU A 65 -4.87 -13.32 -6.22
N ILE A 66 -4.89 -13.71 -7.50
CA ILE A 66 -5.70 -14.86 -7.95
C ILE A 66 -5.02 -16.21 -7.69
N SER A 67 -3.74 -16.20 -7.28
CA SER A 67 -2.96 -17.40 -6.96
C SER A 67 -2.34 -17.29 -5.54
N PRO A 68 -3.13 -17.45 -4.46
CA PRO A 68 -2.69 -17.16 -3.09
C PRO A 68 -1.44 -17.95 -2.64
N HIS A 69 -1.17 -19.11 -3.24
CA HIS A 69 0.05 -19.87 -2.96
C HIS A 69 1.34 -19.13 -3.32
N THR A 70 1.35 -18.17 -4.27
CA THR A 70 2.53 -17.36 -4.60
C THR A 70 2.73 -16.20 -3.63
N LEU A 71 1.66 -15.65 -3.06
CA LEU A 71 1.72 -14.55 -2.07
C LEU A 71 2.40 -14.99 -0.76
N TYR A 72 2.01 -16.16 -0.24
CA TYR A 72 2.51 -16.65 1.05
C TYR A 72 3.79 -17.50 0.95
N ALA A 73 4.16 -17.99 -0.24
CA ALA A 73 5.40 -18.75 -0.44
C ALA A 73 6.66 -17.88 -0.49
N ARG A 74 6.53 -16.55 -0.61
CA ARG A 74 7.66 -15.62 -0.53
C ARG A 74 8.02 -15.39 0.94
N SER A 75 8.92 -16.21 1.46
CA SER A 75 9.42 -16.19 2.84
C SER A 75 9.97 -14.83 3.31
N ASP A 76 10.35 -13.96 2.37
CA ASP A 76 10.86 -12.60 2.62
C ASP A 76 9.75 -11.55 2.86
N ARG A 77 8.47 -11.95 2.94
CA ARG A 77 7.32 -11.05 3.13
C ARG A 77 6.35 -11.49 4.22
N ARG A 78 6.80 -12.27 5.20
CA ARG A 78 6.01 -12.43 6.43
C ARG A 78 5.99 -11.08 7.13
N ILE A 79 4.82 -10.45 7.22
CA ILE A 79 4.56 -9.52 8.31
C ILE A 79 4.72 -10.38 9.56
N GLU A 80 5.86 -10.29 10.23
CA GLU A 80 5.97 -10.81 11.59
C GLU A 80 4.83 -10.13 12.37
N THR A 81 3.88 -10.95 12.80
CA THR A 81 2.76 -10.49 13.60
C THR A 81 3.35 -9.65 14.73
N LEU A 82 3.04 -8.35 14.75
CA LEU A 82 3.40 -7.48 15.86
C LEU A 82 2.82 -8.10 17.13
N GLU A 83 3.66 -8.70 17.97
CA GLU A 83 3.29 -9.03 19.34
C GLU A 83 3.12 -7.71 20.08
N VAL A 84 1.87 -7.25 20.12
CA VAL A 84 1.46 -6.10 20.92
C VAL A 84 1.62 -6.48 22.39
N HIS A 85 2.69 -5.99 23.02
CA HIS A 85 2.84 -5.97 24.48
C HIS A 85 2.06 -4.78 25.05
#